data_AF-A0A8C4U6I8-F1
#
_entry.id   AF-A0A8C4U6I8-F1
#
_cell.length_a   1.000
_cell.length_b   1.000
_cell.length_c   1.000
_cell.angle_alpha   90.00
_cell.angle_beta   90.00
_cell.angle_gamma   90.00
#
_symmetry.space_group_name_H-M   'P 1'
#
loop_
_entity.id
_entity.type
_entity.pdbx_description
1 polymer ?
#
loop_
_entity_poly.entity_id
_entity_poly.type
_entity_poly.pdbx_seq_one_letter_code
_entity_poly.pdbx_strand_id
1 'polypeptide(L)' 'MNKKNKPRCVCAPDCSNITWKGPVCGLDGKTYRNECALLKARCKEQPELEVQYQGKC' A
#
# COMPACT_ATOMS: atom_id res chain seq x y z
N MET A 1 14.94 0.53 12.91
CA MET A 1 15.07 1.18 14.22
C MET A 1 14.23 2.46 14.24
N ASN A 2 13.66 2.84 15.38
CA ASN A 2 13.02 4.16 15.51
C ASN A 2 14.06 5.27 15.76
N LYS A 3 13.64 6.54 15.85
CA LYS A 3 14.50 7.69 16.20
C LYS A 3 15.21 7.56 17.57
N LYS A 4 14.88 6.55 18.38
CA LYS A 4 15.47 6.24 19.70
C LYS A 4 16.26 4.92 19.68
N ASN A 5 16.71 4.46 18.51
CA ASN A 5 17.49 3.24 18.29
C ASN A 5 16.84 1.93 18.82
N LYS A 6 15.51 1.86 18.93
CA LYS A 6 14.79 0.63 19.30
C LYS A 6 14.31 -0.15 18.07
N PRO A 7 14.32 -1.50 18.10
CA PRO A 7 13.75 -2.31 17.04
C PRO A 7 12.24 -2.06 16.93
N ARG A 8 11.76 -2.01 15.69
CA ARG A 8 10.35 -1.82 15.34
C ARG A 8 10.09 -2.57 14.04
N CYS A 9 9.00 -3.33 14.00
CA CYS A 9 8.47 -3.84 12.75
C CYS A 9 7.90 -2.67 11.94
N VAL A 10 8.14 -2.70 10.64
CA VAL A 10 7.64 -1.70 9.69
C VAL A 10 7.00 -2.41 8.52
N CYS A 11 5.97 -1.81 7.94
CA CYS A 11 5.35 -2.32 6.73
C CYS A 11 6.28 -2.13 5.53
N ALA A 12 6.80 -3.25 5.02
CA ALA A 12 7.63 -3.33 3.83
C ALA A 12 7.09 -4.46 2.93
N PRO A 13 5.93 -4.26 2.26
CA PRO A 13 5.41 -5.25 1.33
C PRO A 13 6.36 -5.45 0.14
N ASP A 14 6.41 -6.66 -0.41
CA ASP A 14 7.10 -6.89 -1.68
C ASP A 14 6.34 -6.19 -2.81
N CYS A 15 7.05 -5.37 -3.57
CA CYS A 15 6.51 -4.60 -4.68
C CYS A 15 7.20 -4.95 -6.01
N SER A 16 7.96 -6.04 -6.03
CA SER A 16 8.82 -6.42 -7.16
C SER A 16 8.00 -6.93 -8.35
N ASN A 17 6.93 -7.67 -8.08
CA ASN A 17 6.07 -8.30 -9.10
C ASN A 17 4.86 -7.45 -9.54
N ILE A 18 4.80 -6.18 -9.12
CA ILE A 18 3.71 -5.27 -9.53
C ILE A 18 4.01 -4.75 -10.94
N THR A 19 3.24 -5.18 -11.93
CA THR A 19 3.39 -4.77 -13.33
C THR A 19 2.80 -3.39 -13.61
N TRP A 20 1.65 -3.08 -13.02
CA TRP A 20 0.99 -1.78 -13.17
C TRP A 20 1.68 -0.70 -12.31
N LYS A 21 2.26 0.31 -12.95
CA LYS A 21 2.97 1.41 -12.25
C LYS A 21 2.13 2.67 -12.02
N GLY A 22 0.92 2.71 -12.59
CA GLY A 22 -0.01 3.83 -12.48
C GLY A 22 -0.80 3.83 -11.17
N PRO A 23 -1.72 4.81 -10.99
CA PRO A 23 -2.61 4.86 -9.84
C PRO A 23 -3.59 3.68 -9.82
N VAL A 24 -4.13 3.38 -8.63
CA VAL A 24 -5.16 2.35 -8.43
C VAL A 24 -6.27 2.90 -7.54
N CYS A 25 -7.51 2.46 -7.77
CA CYS A 25 -8.62 2.72 -6.88
C CYS A 25 -8.75 1.57 -5.88
N GLY A 26 -8.78 1.88 -4.57
CA GLY A 26 -8.98 0.90 -3.51
C GLY A 26 -10.45 0.61 -3.24
N LEU A 27 -10.74 -0.52 -2.59
CA LEU A 27 -12.10 -0.86 -2.12
C LEU A 27 -12.67 0.16 -1.12
N ASP A 28 -11.81 0.96 -0.48
CA ASP A 28 -12.19 2.07 0.38
C ASP A 28 -12.58 3.35 -0.40
N GLY A 29 -12.67 3.28 -1.73
CA GLY A 29 -13.02 4.38 -2.62
C GLY A 29 -11.92 5.44 -2.75
N LYS A 30 -10.69 5.17 -2.28
CA LYS A 30 -9.57 6.11 -2.36
C LYS A 30 -8.64 5.76 -3.51
N THR A 31 -8.13 6.80 -4.18
CA THR A 31 -7.06 6.65 -5.16
C THR A 31 -5.71 6.56 -4.45
N TYR A 32 -4.96 5.50 -4.75
CA TYR A 32 -3.58 5.31 -4.33
C TYR A 32 -2.64 5.57 -5.49
N ARG A 33 -1.47 6.20 -5.22
CA ARG A 33 -0.48 6.55 -6.27
C ARG A 33 -0.02 5.35 -7.11
N ASN A 34 -0.05 4.15 -6.54
CA ASN A 34 0.21 2.86 -7.15
C ASN A 34 -0.17 1.74 -6.17
N GLU A 35 -0.19 0.50 -6.67
CA GLU A 35 -0.53 -0.69 -5.90
C GLU A 35 0.39 -0.88 -4.68
N CYS A 36 1.69 -0.60 -4.79
CA CYS A 36 2.62 -0.68 -3.65
C CYS A 36 2.26 0.31 -2.52
N ALA A 37 1.68 1.46 -2.85
CA ALA A 37 1.19 2.41 -1.86
C ALA A 37 -0.06 1.87 -1.15
N LEU A 38 -0.97 1.23 -1.89
CA LEU A 38 -2.13 0.55 -1.34
C LEU A 38 -1.71 -0.59 -0.40
N LEU A 39 -0.78 -1.45 -0.80
CA LEU A 39 -0.27 -2.54 0.05
C LEU A 39 0.36 -2.03 1.35
N LYS A 40 1.05 -0.89 1.31
CA LYS A 40 1.58 -0.25 2.53
C LYS A 40 0.47 0.28 3.43
N ALA A 41 -0.60 0.87 2.87
CA ALA A 41 -1.75 1.31 3.64
C ALA A 41 -2.50 0.11 4.24
N ARG A 42 -2.65 -0.97 3.48
CA ARG A 42 -3.22 -2.24 3.92
C ARG A 42 -2.51 -2.77 5.17
N CYS A 43 -1.19 -2.88 5.11
CA CYS A 43 -0.39 -3.36 6.24
C CYS A 43 -0.46 -2.44 7.48
N LYS A 44 -0.59 -1.12 7.29
CA LYS A 44 -0.55 -0.16 8.40
C LYS A 44 -1.88 0.00 9.12
N GLU A 45 -2.99 0.03 8.39
CA GLU A 45 -4.26 0.56 8.90
C GLU A 45 -5.48 -0.24 8.46
N GLN A 46 -5.49 -0.83 7.26
CA GLN A 46 -6.70 -1.41 6.66
C GLN A 46 -6.43 -2.84 6.13
N PRO A 47 -6.51 -3.90 6.97
CA PRO A 47 -6.14 -5.26 6.59
C PRO A 47 -6.89 -5.82 5.36
N GLU A 48 -8.13 -5.39 5.16
CA GLU A 48 -9.01 -5.80 4.06
C GLU A 48 -8.92 -4.89 2.82
N LEU A 49 -8.03 -3.91 2.81
CA LEU A 49 -7.87 -3.00 1.68
C LEU A 49 -7.23 -3.73 0.49
N GLU A 50 -7.96 -3.76 -0.62
CA GLU A 50 -7.50 -4.31 -1.90
C GLU A 50 -7.75 -3.31 -3.05
N VAL A 51 -7.10 -3.56 -4.19
CA VAL A 51 -7.36 -2.82 -5.42
C VAL A 51 -8.74 -3.23 -5.94
N GLN A 52 -9.62 -2.24 -6.17
CA GLN A 52 -10.89 -2.45 -6.86
C GLN A 52 -10.69 -2.44 -8.38
N TYR A 53 -9.96 -1.44 -8.90
CA TYR A 53 -9.60 -1.34 -10.32
C TYR A 53 -8.35 -0.47 -10.54
N GLN A 54 -7.73 -0.61 -11.72
CA GLN A 54 -6.58 0.19 -12.14
C GLN A 54 -7.03 1.58 -12.60
N GLY A 55 -6.25 2.61 -12.27
CA GLY A 55 -6.59 4.02 -12.54
C GLY A 55 -6.98 4.77 -11.28
N LYS A 56 -7.45 6.01 -11.46
CA LYS A 56 -8.02 6.79 -10.35
C LYS A 56 -9.48 6.38 -10.15
N CYS A 57 -9.96 6.44 -8.91
CA CYS A 57 -11.35 6.79 -8.67
C CYS A 57 -11.56 8.27 -9.08
#